data_AF-A0A6J4JM57-F1
#
_entry.id   AF-A0A6J4JM57-F1
#
_cell.length_a   1.000
_cell.length_b   1.000
_cell.length_c   1.000
_cell.angle_alpha   90.00
_cell.angle_beta   90.00
_cell.angle_gamma   90.00
#
_symmetry.space_group_name_H-M   'P 1'
#
loop_
_entity.id
_entity.type
_entity.pdbx_description
1 polymer ?
#
loop_
_entity_poly.entity_id
_entity_poly.type
_entity_poly.pdbx_seq_one_letter_code
_entity_poly.pdbx_strand_id
1 'polypeptide(L)'
;MPRGRSLFRLLLLAGASLALTVLLAGNPLAAALGNAAVALRFGLTLLPGREPLIAHYSRFDWAGPPEGGYTWWLTLAWALLLGSFALAHGAAGLAGLEDAPLALAEPVVCALFFCAEHALRNRRFPQLGRATPLRTLRAIGLAHGLVRHAA
;
A
#
# COMPACT_ATOMS: atom_id res chain seq x y z
N MET A 1 12.56 20.48 6.50
CA MET A 1 12.57 20.14 5.06
C MET A 1 13.33 18.83 4.87
N PRO A 2 12.80 17.81 4.17
CA PRO A 2 13.49 16.53 3.99
C PRO A 2 14.71 16.73 3.08
N ARG A 3 15.91 16.37 3.54
CA ARG A 3 17.14 16.42 2.73
C ARG A 3 17.01 15.45 1.54
N GLY A 4 17.45 15.87 0.36
CA GLY A 4 17.21 15.21 -0.94
C GLY A 4 17.56 13.72 -1.03
N ARG A 5 18.42 13.20 -0.14
CA ARG A 5 18.78 11.77 -0.06
C ARG A 5 17.61 10.85 0.33
N SER A 6 16.66 11.32 1.16
CA SER A 6 15.49 10.53 1.54
C SER A 6 14.45 10.47 0.41
N LEU A 7 14.32 11.54 -0.37
CA LEU A 7 13.41 11.59 -1.51
C LEU A 7 13.92 10.69 -2.64
N PHE A 8 15.23 10.72 -2.88
CA PHE A 8 15.89 9.88 -3.88
C PHE A 8 15.70 8.38 -3.62
N ARG A 9 15.80 7.91 -2.36
CA ARG A 9 15.55 6.50 -2.02
C ARG A 9 14.10 6.08 -2.22
N LEU A 10 13.15 6.94 -1.89
CA LEU A 10 11.73 6.67 -2.13
C LEU A 10 11.42 6.61 -3.63
N LEU A 11 12.00 7.52 -4.42
CA LEU A 11 11.88 7.49 -5.87
C LEU A 11 12.55 6.25 -6.49
N LEU A 12 13.69 5.82 -5.95
CA LEU A 12 14.35 4.57 -6.35
C LEU A 12 13.49 3.34 -6.05
N LEU A 13 12.87 3.29 -4.87
CA LEU A 13 11.97 2.18 -4.52
C LEU A 13 10.71 2.19 -5.38
N ALA A 14 10.11 3.36 -5.61
CA ALA A 14 8.97 3.49 -6.52
C ALA A 14 9.35 3.09 -7.95
N GLY A 15 10.53 3.51 -8.42
CA GLY A 15 11.07 3.14 -9.73
C GLY A 15 11.41 1.65 -9.84
N ALA A 16 11.99 1.05 -8.80
CA ALA A 16 12.29 -0.37 -8.75
C ALA A 16 11.02 -1.23 -8.66
N SER A 17 10.02 -0.79 -7.90
CA SER A 17 8.69 -1.43 -7.90
C SER A 17 8.05 -1.34 -9.26
N LEU A 18 8.07 -0.17 -9.93
CA LEU A 18 7.54 -0.01 -11.27
C LEU A 18 8.28 -0.89 -12.29
N ALA A 19 9.62 -0.93 -12.22
CA ALA A 19 10.44 -1.77 -13.09
C ALA A 19 10.18 -3.26 -12.86
N LEU A 20 10.03 -3.69 -11.60
CA LEU A 20 9.66 -5.06 -11.27
C LEU A 20 8.26 -5.40 -11.79
N THR A 21 7.29 -4.50 -11.66
CA THR A 21 5.95 -4.69 -12.24
C THR A 21 6.00 -4.81 -13.76
N VAL A 22 6.82 -4.00 -14.44
CA VAL A 22 7.01 -4.08 -15.90
C VAL A 22 7.73 -5.37 -16.30
N LEU A 23 8.73 -5.81 -15.53
CA LEU A 23 9.47 -7.06 -15.79
C LEU A 23 8.63 -8.30 -15.53
N LEU A 24 7.67 -8.22 -14.61
CA LEU A 24 6.71 -9.29 -14.33
C LEU A 24 5.43 -9.16 -15.17
N ALA A 25 5.31 -8.11 -15.99
CA ALA A 25 4.16 -7.91 -16.88
C ALA A 25 4.11 -9.06 -17.89
N GLY A 26 2.93 -9.68 -18.03
CA GLY A 26 2.73 -10.87 -18.86
C GLY A 26 2.93 -12.20 -18.14
N ASN A 27 3.16 -12.20 -16.82
CA ASN A 27 3.07 -13.41 -16.00
C ASN A 27 1.95 -13.27 -14.94
N PRO A 28 0.71 -13.66 -15.29
CA PRO A 28 -0.43 -13.56 -14.37
C PRO A 28 -0.23 -14.33 -13.07
N LEU A 29 0.48 -15.47 -13.10
CA LEU A 29 0.75 -16.23 -11.88
C LEU A 29 1.72 -15.50 -10.94
N ALA A 30 2.74 -14.82 -11.49
CA ALA A 30 3.64 -14.01 -10.70
C ALA A 30 2.90 -12.80 -10.09
N ALA A 31 2.04 -12.14 -10.87
CA ALA A 31 1.19 -11.05 -10.38
C ALA A 31 0.24 -11.51 -9.27
N ALA A 32 -0.36 -12.70 -9.43
CA ALA A 32 -1.22 -13.33 -8.43
C ALA A 32 -0.48 -13.57 -7.10
N LEU A 33 0.72 -14.16 -7.17
CA LEU A 33 1.55 -14.44 -5.99
C LEU A 33 2.00 -13.16 -5.28
N GLY A 34 2.39 -12.14 -6.04
CA GLY A 34 2.76 -10.83 -5.49
C GLY A 34 1.61 -10.20 -4.71
N ASN A 35 0.43 -10.13 -5.33
CA ASN A 35 -0.77 -9.62 -4.70
C ASN A 35 -1.19 -10.44 -3.48
N ALA A 36 -1.17 -11.78 -3.59
CA ALA A 36 -1.51 -12.68 -2.49
C ALA A 36 -0.58 -12.48 -1.28
N ALA A 37 0.72 -12.35 -1.51
CA ALA A 37 1.70 -12.12 -0.45
C ALA A 37 1.43 -10.81 0.30
N VAL A 38 1.14 -9.72 -0.42
CA VAL A 38 0.81 -8.44 0.19
C VAL A 38 -0.55 -8.50 0.89
N ALA A 39 -1.58 -9.05 0.25
CA ALA A 39 -2.92 -9.21 0.83
C ALA A 39 -2.87 -10.02 2.14
N LEU A 40 -2.12 -11.13 2.16
CA LEU A 40 -1.89 -11.94 3.35
C LEU A 40 -1.18 -11.14 4.44
N ARG A 41 -0.16 -10.34 4.09
CA ARG A 41 0.51 -9.47 5.06
C ARG A 41 -0.45 -8.50 5.72
N PHE A 42 -1.38 -7.90 4.98
CA PHE A 42 -2.44 -7.07 5.58
C PHE A 42 -3.41 -7.92 6.42
N GLY A 43 -3.93 -9.01 5.86
CA GLY A 43 -4.92 -9.87 6.51
C GLY A 43 -4.43 -10.48 7.83
N LEU A 44 -3.19 -10.95 7.89
CA LEU A 44 -2.60 -11.53 9.11
C LEU A 44 -2.48 -10.54 10.25
N THR A 45 -2.42 -9.23 9.97
CA THR A 45 -2.39 -8.17 11.00
C THR A 45 -3.76 -7.85 11.58
N LEU A 46 -4.84 -8.38 10.99
CA LEU A 46 -6.21 -8.22 11.49
C LEU A 46 -6.61 -9.31 12.49
N LEU A 47 -5.77 -10.32 12.70
CA LEU A 47 -6.02 -11.40 13.67
C LEU A 47 -6.11 -10.85 15.10
N PRO A 48 -6.91 -11.48 15.98
CA PRO A 48 -7.07 -11.04 17.37
C PRO A 48 -5.71 -10.87 18.08
N GLY A 49 -5.57 -9.78 18.84
CA GLY A 49 -4.35 -9.46 19.58
C GLY A 49 -3.20 -8.91 18.74
N ARG A 50 -3.38 -8.75 17.41
CA ARG A 50 -2.39 -8.10 16.54
C ARG A 50 -2.78 -6.66 16.24
N GLU A 51 -1.76 -5.85 15.95
CA GLU A 51 -1.95 -4.48 15.49
C GLU A 51 -2.16 -4.46 13.97
N PRO A 52 -3.24 -3.82 13.45
CA PRO A 52 -3.43 -3.64 12.02
C PRO A 52 -2.25 -2.92 11.37
N LEU A 53 -1.86 -3.35 10.18
CA LEU A 53 -0.66 -2.85 9.49
C LEU A 53 -0.68 -1.32 9.30
N ILE A 54 -1.84 -0.74 8.99
CA ILE A 54 -1.97 0.72 8.82
C ILE A 54 -1.92 1.45 10.15
N ALA A 55 -2.42 0.86 11.24
CA ALA A 55 -2.27 1.42 12.58
C ALA A 55 -0.77 1.50 12.93
N HIS A 56 -0.04 0.41 12.67
CA HIS A 56 1.41 0.35 12.88
C HIS A 56 2.15 1.46 12.11
N TYR A 57 1.89 1.62 10.80
CA TYR A 57 2.51 2.71 10.02
C TYR A 57 2.12 4.10 10.53
N SER A 58 0.89 4.27 10.99
CA SER A 58 0.41 5.56 11.49
C SER A 58 1.09 6.00 12.79
N ARG A 59 1.71 5.09 13.55
CA ARG A 59 2.55 5.44 14.72
C ARG A 59 3.83 6.19 14.34
N PHE A 60 4.30 6.01 13.12
CA PHE A 60 5.47 6.72 12.58
C PHE A 60 5.10 8.04 11.90
N ASP A 61 3.81 8.39 11.87
CA ASP A 61 3.33 9.68 11.42
C ASP A 61 3.33 10.68 12.58
N TRP A 62 3.87 11.87 12.34
CA TRP A 62 4.08 12.90 13.36
C TRP A 62 2.80 13.52 13.92
N ALA A 63 1.65 13.46 13.21
CA ALA A 63 0.38 13.88 13.82
C ALA A 63 -0.35 12.76 14.56
N GLY A 64 0.26 11.59 14.67
CA GLY A 64 -0.32 10.45 15.37
C GLY A 64 -1.38 9.68 14.56
N PRO A 65 -1.86 8.57 15.13
CA PRO A 65 -2.75 7.66 14.43
C PRO A 65 -4.20 8.16 14.39
N PRO A 66 -4.94 7.86 13.30
CA PRO A 66 -6.40 7.93 13.34
C PRO A 66 -6.98 6.89 14.32
N GLU A 67 -8.28 6.98 14.59
CA GLU A 67 -8.99 6.03 15.44
C GLU A 67 -8.72 4.57 15.04
N GLY A 68 -8.56 3.68 16.03
CA GLY A 68 -8.17 2.28 15.81
C GLY A 68 -9.12 1.55 14.85
N GLY A 69 -10.43 1.74 15.01
CA GLY A 69 -11.43 1.14 14.11
C GLY A 69 -11.27 1.57 12.64
N TYR A 70 -10.92 2.83 12.39
CA TYR A 70 -10.68 3.32 11.03
C TYR A 70 -9.48 2.61 10.39
N THR A 71 -8.36 2.51 11.10
CA THR A 71 -7.15 1.85 10.59
C THR A 71 -7.34 0.34 10.39
N TRP A 72 -8.18 -0.30 11.20
CA TRP A 72 -8.57 -1.70 11.02
C TRP A 72 -9.35 -1.89 9.72
N TRP A 73 -10.42 -1.11 9.50
CA TRP A 73 -11.23 -1.19 8.29
C TRP A 73 -10.44 -0.87 7.03
N LEU A 74 -9.53 0.10 7.10
CA LEU A 74 -8.68 0.43 5.98
C LEU A 74 -7.66 -0.68 5.68
N THR A 75 -7.12 -1.33 6.72
CA THR A 75 -6.23 -2.51 6.55
C THR A 75 -6.99 -3.66 5.90
N LEU A 76 -8.23 -3.91 6.31
CA LEU A 76 -9.10 -4.90 5.68
C LEU A 76 -9.41 -4.54 4.22
N ALA A 77 -9.74 -3.29 3.92
CA ALA A 77 -10.04 -2.87 2.57
C ALA A 77 -8.85 -3.08 1.61
N TRP A 78 -7.63 -2.80 2.06
CA TRP A 78 -6.42 -3.12 1.29
C TRP A 78 -6.20 -4.63 1.13
N ALA A 79 -6.42 -5.42 2.18
CA ALA A 79 -6.31 -6.88 2.09
C ALA A 79 -7.29 -7.46 1.06
N LEU A 80 -8.55 -7.00 1.08
CA LEU A 80 -9.58 -7.44 0.15
C LEU A 80 -9.31 -6.97 -1.28
N LEU A 81 -8.88 -5.72 -1.46
CA LEU A 81 -8.55 -5.17 -2.77
C LEU A 81 -7.44 -5.99 -3.44
N LEU A 82 -6.30 -6.17 -2.76
CA LEU A 82 -5.17 -6.93 -3.29
C LEU A 82 -5.50 -8.42 -3.40
N GLY A 83 -6.26 -8.97 -2.45
CA GLY A 83 -6.75 -10.35 -2.53
C GLY A 83 -7.62 -10.59 -3.77
N SER A 84 -8.47 -9.62 -4.13
CA SER A 84 -9.31 -9.71 -5.33
C SER A 84 -8.49 -9.69 -6.62
N PHE A 85 -7.46 -8.84 -6.70
CA PHE A 85 -6.51 -8.85 -7.81
C PHE A 85 -5.70 -10.15 -7.86
N ALA A 86 -5.27 -10.68 -6.71
CA ALA A 86 -4.58 -11.96 -6.64
C ALA A 86 -5.43 -13.10 -7.25
N LEU A 87 -6.70 -13.16 -6.87
CA LEU A 87 -7.65 -14.15 -7.39
C LEU A 87 -7.91 -13.96 -8.89
N ALA A 88 -8.09 -12.73 -9.35
CA ALA A 88 -8.34 -12.43 -10.77
C ALA A 88 -7.13 -12.80 -11.65
N HIS A 89 -5.92 -12.44 -11.24
CA HIS A 89 -4.68 -12.82 -11.91
C HIS A 89 -4.46 -14.33 -11.89
N GLY A 90 -4.71 -14.98 -10.74
CA GLY A 90 -4.61 -16.42 -10.61
C GLY A 90 -5.59 -17.16 -11.54
N ALA A 91 -6.83 -16.68 -11.62
CA ALA A 91 -7.83 -17.23 -12.53
C ALA A 91 -7.42 -17.06 -14.00
N ALA A 92 -6.94 -15.88 -14.40
CA ALA A 92 -6.44 -15.63 -15.75
C ALA A 92 -5.26 -16.56 -16.09
N GLY A 93 -4.29 -16.69 -15.18
CA GLY A 93 -3.13 -17.56 -15.37
C GLY A 93 -3.49 -19.04 -15.47
N LEU A 94 -4.42 -19.54 -14.64
CA LEU A 94 -4.91 -20.91 -14.70
C LEU A 94 -5.73 -21.20 -15.96
N ALA A 95 -6.42 -20.19 -16.50
CA ALA A 95 -7.17 -20.30 -17.75
C ALA A 95 -6.32 -20.09 -19.01
N GLY A 96 -5.03 -19.72 -18.87
CA GLY A 96 -4.15 -19.39 -19.99
C GLY A 96 -4.54 -18.11 -20.73
N LEU A 97 -5.23 -17.19 -20.04
CA LEU A 97 -5.67 -15.91 -20.60
C LEU A 97 -4.59 -14.84 -20.41
N GLU A 98 -4.52 -13.90 -21.36
CA GLU A 98 -3.74 -12.67 -21.18
C GLU A 98 -4.39 -11.79 -20.11
N ASP A 99 -3.57 -11.21 -19.23
CA ASP A 99 -3.99 -10.39 -18.10
C ASP A 99 -3.70 -8.90 -18.29
N ALA A 100 -3.30 -8.46 -19.49
CA ALA A 100 -2.90 -7.07 -19.75
C ALA A 100 -3.93 -6.02 -19.29
N PRO A 101 -5.26 -6.19 -19.48
CA PRO A 101 -6.24 -5.26 -18.94
C PRO A 101 -6.23 -5.20 -17.41
N LEU A 102 -6.03 -6.34 -16.75
CA LEU A 102 -5.99 -6.45 -15.30
C LEU A 102 -4.71 -5.85 -14.74
N ALA A 103 -3.56 -6.13 -15.38
CA ALA A 103 -2.27 -5.55 -15.06
C ALA A 103 -2.23 -4.02 -15.21
N LEU A 104 -3.03 -3.45 -16.13
CA LEU A 104 -3.20 -2.00 -16.25
C LEU A 104 -4.21 -1.45 -15.22
N ALA A 105 -5.31 -2.15 -14.98
CA ALA A 105 -6.36 -1.72 -14.07
C ALA A 105 -5.87 -1.69 -12.61
N GLU A 106 -5.10 -2.69 -12.18
CA GLU A 106 -4.61 -2.82 -10.81
C GLU A 106 -3.89 -1.57 -10.26
N PRO A 107 -2.82 -1.06 -10.89
CA PRO A 107 -2.12 0.12 -10.39
C PRO A 107 -3.02 1.37 -10.41
N VAL A 108 -3.93 1.50 -11.38
CA VAL A 108 -4.88 2.62 -11.46
C VAL A 108 -5.86 2.57 -10.29
N VAL A 109 -6.48 1.42 -10.04
CA VAL A 109 -7.42 1.22 -8.94
C VAL A 109 -6.73 1.42 -7.59
N CYS A 110 -5.52 0.86 -7.40
CA CYS A 110 -4.74 1.06 -6.18
C CYS A 110 -4.39 2.53 -5.96
N ALA A 111 -3.97 3.25 -7.01
CA ALA A 111 -3.67 4.68 -6.92
C ALA A 111 -4.91 5.52 -6.58
N LEU A 112 -6.05 5.23 -7.22
CA LEU A 112 -7.31 5.90 -6.93
C LEU A 112 -7.77 5.64 -5.49
N PHE A 113 -7.72 4.37 -5.05
CA PHE A 113 -8.08 3.98 -3.69
C PHE A 113 -7.18 4.68 -2.67
N PHE A 114 -5.87 4.71 -2.91
CA PHE A 114 -4.92 5.43 -2.09
C PHE A 114 -5.23 6.93 -2.01
N CYS A 115 -5.46 7.61 -3.14
CA CYS A 115 -5.79 9.03 -3.15
C CYS A 115 -7.14 9.34 -2.50
N ALA A 116 -8.15 8.50 -2.73
CA ALA A 116 -9.48 8.64 -2.14
C ALA A 116 -9.44 8.47 -0.62
N GLU A 117 -8.64 7.54 -0.11
CA GLU A 117 -8.40 7.38 1.33
C GLU A 117 -7.85 8.67 1.94
N HIS A 118 -6.86 9.31 1.31
CA HIS A 118 -6.30 10.56 1.83
C HIS A 118 -7.32 11.68 1.84
N ALA A 119 -8.16 11.78 0.80
CA ALA A 119 -9.25 12.75 0.76
C ALA A 119 -10.26 12.50 1.90
N LEU A 120 -10.63 11.23 2.13
CA LEU A 120 -11.53 10.83 3.20
C LEU A 120 -10.91 11.11 4.59
N ARG A 121 -9.64 10.77 4.79
CA ARG A 121 -8.91 11.00 6.04
C ARG A 121 -8.82 12.48 6.37
N ASN A 122 -8.53 13.32 5.38
CA ASN A 122 -8.53 14.79 5.55
C ASN A 122 -9.89 15.34 5.96
N ARG A 123 -10.99 14.76 5.46
CA ARG A 123 -12.35 15.18 5.81
C ARG A 123 -12.78 14.68 7.19
N ARG A 124 -12.41 13.44 7.55
CA ARG A 124 -12.85 12.78 8.79
C ARG A 124 -12.00 13.14 10.01
N PHE A 125 -10.70 13.42 9.81
CA PHE A 125 -9.76 13.70 10.89
C PHE A 125 -8.98 15.01 10.65
N PRO A 126 -9.67 16.16 10.47
CA PRO A 126 -9.00 17.44 10.20
C PRO A 126 -8.01 17.85 11.30
N GLN A 127 -8.25 17.43 12.54
CA GLN A 127 -7.36 17.68 13.69
C GLN A 127 -5.97 17.04 13.56
N LEU A 128 -5.79 16.03 12.70
CA LEU A 128 -4.50 15.36 12.44
C LEU A 128 -3.69 16.06 11.33
N GLY A 129 -4.17 17.22 10.89
CA GLY A 129 -3.59 17.99 9.78
C GLY A 129 -3.73 17.28 8.43
N ARG A 130 -3.12 17.86 7.40
CA ARG A 130 -3.26 17.35 6.03
C ARG A 130 -2.55 16.00 5.85
N ALA A 131 -3.31 14.95 5.56
CA ALA A 131 -2.83 13.67 5.05
C ALA A 131 -2.45 13.81 3.57
N THR A 132 -1.24 13.38 3.20
CA THR A 132 -0.77 13.37 1.81
C THR A 132 -0.07 12.04 1.49
N PRO A 133 -0.12 11.58 0.23
CA PRO A 133 0.65 10.43 -0.25
C PRO A 133 2.10 10.37 0.24
N LEU A 134 2.83 11.48 0.09
CA LEU A 134 4.23 11.58 0.48
C LEU A 134 4.43 11.42 1.99
N ARG A 135 3.49 11.91 2.79
CA ARG A 135 3.52 11.77 4.25
C ARG A 135 3.32 10.30 4.66
N THR A 136 2.38 9.61 4.03
CA THR A 136 2.14 8.17 4.26
C THR A 136 3.34 7.33 3.84
N LEU A 137 3.90 7.57 2.65
CA LEU A 137 5.11 6.88 2.18
C LEU A 137 6.31 7.10 3.10
N ARG A 138 6.44 8.31 3.66
CA ARG A 138 7.48 8.60 4.66
C ARG A 138 7.28 7.81 5.95
N ALA A 139 6.04 7.70 6.46
CA ALA A 139 5.73 6.93 7.65
C ALA A 139 6.04 5.43 7.44
N ILE A 140 5.67 4.87 6.29
CA ILE A 140 6.03 3.51 5.89
C ILE A 140 7.55 3.34 5.82
N GLY A 141 8.26 4.32 5.24
CA GLY A 141 9.72 4.31 5.15
C GLY A 141 10.41 4.34 6.51
N LEU A 142 9.87 5.09 7.48
CA LEU A 142 10.37 5.10 8.86
C LEU A 142 10.11 3.75 9.55
N ALA A 143 8.91 3.18 9.38
CA ALA A 143 8.55 1.89 9.96
C ALA A 143 9.46 0.72 9.52
N HIS A 144 9.99 0.79 8.30
CA HIS A 144 10.92 -0.21 7.77
C HIS A 144 12.40 0.18 7.91
N GLY A 145 12.72 1.29 8.60
CA GLY A 145 14.10 1.77 8.76
C GLY A 145 14.75 2.28 7.45
N LEU A 146 13.97 2.49 6.39
CA LEU A 146 14.42 2.98 5.09
C LEU A 146 14.77 4.48 5.14
N VAL A 147 14.11 5.20 6.06
CA VAL A 147 14.30 6.62 6.36
C VAL A 147 14.71 6.76 7.83
N ARG A 148 15.63 7.66 8.16
CA ARG A 148 16.00 7.99 9.55
C ARG A 148 15.30 9.28 9.99
N HIS A 149 14.96 9.40 11.28
CA HIS A 149 14.55 10.68 11.86
C HIS A 149 15.68 11.69 11.66
N ALA A 150 15.34 12.88 11.15
CA ALA A 150 16.24 14.01 11.27
C ALA A 150 16.14 14.43 12.75
N ALA A 151 17.25 14.27 13.48
CA ALA A 151 17.45 14.94 14.76
C ALA A 151 17.40 16.46 14.56
#